data_AF-A0A453ISP6-F1
#
_entry.id   AF-A0A453ISP6-F1
#
_cell.length_a   1.000
_cell.length_b   1.000
_cell.length_c   1.000
_cell.angle_alpha   90.00
_cell.angle_beta   90.00
_cell.angle_gamma   90.00
#
_symmetry.space_group_name_H-M   'P 1'
#
loop_
_entity.id
_entity.type
_entity.pdbx_description
1 polymer ?
#
loop_
_entity_poly.entity_id
_entity_poly.type
_entity_poly.pdbx_seq_one_letter_code
_entity_poly.pdbx_strand_id
1 'polypeptide(L)'
;IMNKGGARLLANIASKTDDPQTMRMVAGAIANLCGNEKWHAMLKQDGGIKALLGMFQTGHTDVIAQIARGLANFAKCESRVISQGHKKGRSLLIEDGVLSWIMANSTMFPPSTRRHIELAFCHLAQN
;
A
#
# COMPACT_ATOMS: atom_id res chain seq x y z
N ILE A 1 9.90 -13.81 -9.69
CA ILE A 1 10.23 -12.36 -9.61
C ILE A 1 10.19 -11.92 -8.15
N MET A 2 9.05 -12.05 -7.47
CA MET A 2 8.96 -11.75 -6.03
C MET A 2 9.83 -12.66 -5.17
N ASN A 3 9.83 -13.96 -5.46
CA ASN A 3 10.76 -14.94 -4.87
C ASN A 3 12.26 -14.70 -5.12
N LYS A 4 12.62 -13.64 -5.87
CA LYS A 4 14.01 -13.22 -6.12
C LYS A 4 14.31 -11.84 -5.51
N GLY A 5 13.52 -11.37 -4.54
CA GLY A 5 13.73 -10.08 -3.86
C GLY A 5 13.21 -8.86 -4.63
N GLY A 6 12.20 -9.05 -5.48
CA GLY A 6 11.62 -7.96 -6.28
C GLY A 6 11.05 -6.81 -5.44
N ALA A 7 10.39 -7.11 -4.31
CA ALA A 7 9.89 -6.08 -3.39
C ALA A 7 11.04 -5.25 -2.81
N ARG A 8 12.10 -5.90 -2.33
CA ARG A 8 13.28 -5.21 -1.78
C ARG A 8 13.96 -4.31 -2.80
N LEU A 9 14.07 -4.76 -4.06
CA LEU A 9 14.60 -3.93 -5.14
C LEU A 9 13.73 -2.67 -5.34
N LEU A 10 12.42 -2.82 -5.42
CA LEU A 10 11.49 -1.70 -5.58
C LEU A 10 11.57 -0.73 -4.39
N ALA A 11 11.63 -1.24 -3.16
CA ALA A 11 11.79 -0.42 -1.96
C ALA A 11 13.12 0.36 -1.96
N ASN A 12 14.21 -0.26 -2.39
CA ASN A 12 15.52 0.38 -2.52
C ASN A 12 15.56 1.46 -3.62
N ILE A 13 14.82 1.27 -4.71
CA ILE A 13 14.66 2.30 -5.74
C ILE A 13 13.87 3.48 -5.16
N ALA A 14 12.73 3.19 -4.50
CA ALA A 14 11.89 4.21 -3.86
C ALA A 14 12.66 5.09 -2.86
N SER A 15 13.63 4.52 -2.12
CA SER A 15 14.42 5.27 -1.14
C SER A 15 15.55 6.13 -1.74
N LYS A 16 15.85 5.99 -3.03
CA LYS A 16 17.02 6.63 -3.68
C LYS A 16 16.66 7.56 -4.83
N THR A 17 15.43 7.49 -5.30
CA THR A 17 14.98 8.29 -6.43
C THR A 17 14.36 9.59 -5.94
N ASP A 18 14.71 10.69 -6.57
CA ASP A 18 13.99 11.97 -6.46
C ASP A 18 13.12 12.24 -7.70
N ASP A 19 13.22 11.39 -8.73
CA ASP A 19 12.41 11.50 -9.94
C ASP A 19 10.95 11.06 -9.69
N PRO A 20 9.96 11.95 -9.86
CA PRO A 20 8.55 11.65 -9.60
C PRO A 20 7.99 10.55 -10.50
N GLN A 21 8.48 10.44 -11.75
CA GLN A 21 8.00 9.42 -12.68
C GLN A 21 8.45 8.02 -12.24
N THR A 22 9.71 7.89 -11.82
CA THR A 22 10.25 6.65 -11.25
C THR A 22 9.50 6.27 -9.98
N MET A 23 9.25 7.22 -9.06
CA MET A 23 8.41 6.97 -7.88
C MET A 23 7.03 6.46 -8.25
N ARG A 24 6.38 7.09 -9.24
CA ARG A 24 5.05 6.68 -9.71
C ARG A 24 5.05 5.25 -10.25
N MET A 25 6.07 4.89 -11.03
CA MET A 25 6.23 3.54 -11.58
C MET A 25 6.48 2.51 -10.47
N VAL A 26 7.33 2.81 -9.50
CA VAL A 26 7.64 1.95 -8.36
C VAL A 26 6.40 1.77 -7.48
N ALA A 27 5.71 2.85 -7.12
CA ALA A 27 4.46 2.81 -6.37
C ALA A 27 3.40 1.98 -7.10
N GLY A 28 3.29 2.14 -8.43
CA GLY A 28 2.38 1.35 -9.26
C GLY A 28 2.71 -0.14 -9.26
N ALA A 29 3.99 -0.50 -9.33
CA ALA A 29 4.45 -1.88 -9.25
C ALA A 29 4.13 -2.51 -7.88
N ILE A 30 4.45 -1.82 -6.79
CA ILE A 30 4.11 -2.27 -5.43
C ILE A 30 2.59 -2.39 -5.25
N ALA A 31 1.81 -1.44 -5.77
CA ALA A 31 0.35 -1.47 -5.69
C ALA A 31 -0.28 -2.67 -6.40
N ASN A 32 0.32 -3.14 -7.50
CA ASN A 32 -0.11 -4.37 -8.17
C ASN A 32 0.15 -5.60 -7.30
N LEU A 33 1.28 -5.62 -6.59
CA LEU A 33 1.66 -6.72 -5.69
C LEU A 33 0.75 -6.81 -4.47
N CYS A 34 0.29 -5.67 -3.96
CA CYS A 34 -0.68 -5.59 -2.86
C CYS A 34 -1.99 -6.35 -3.14
N GLY A 35 -2.35 -6.57 -4.41
CA GLY A 35 -3.55 -7.32 -4.80
C GLY A 35 -3.45 -8.84 -4.66
N ASN A 36 -2.37 -9.37 -4.09
CA ASN A 36 -2.15 -10.80 -3.94
C ASN A 36 -1.57 -11.15 -2.56
N GLU A 37 -2.38 -11.81 -1.74
CA GLU A 37 -2.08 -12.19 -0.34
C GLU A 37 -0.77 -12.94 -0.17
N LYS A 38 -0.37 -13.75 -1.17
CA LYS A 38 0.86 -14.57 -1.12
C LYS A 38 2.12 -13.70 -0.97
N TRP A 39 2.04 -12.43 -1.38
CA TRP A 39 3.15 -11.49 -1.33
C TRP A 39 3.07 -10.53 -0.15
N HIS A 40 1.99 -10.51 0.64
CA HIS A 40 1.81 -9.52 1.72
C HIS A 40 2.89 -9.60 2.79
N ALA A 41 3.20 -10.82 3.27
CA ALA A 41 4.25 -11.02 4.26
C ALA A 41 5.63 -10.56 3.73
N MET A 42 5.92 -10.89 2.46
CA MET A 42 7.16 -10.47 1.80
C MET A 42 7.20 -8.96 1.59
N LEU A 43 6.11 -8.32 1.16
CA LEU A 43 6.01 -6.87 1.01
C LEU A 43 6.29 -6.13 2.32
N LYS A 44 5.81 -6.68 3.45
CA LYS A 44 6.12 -6.13 4.77
C LYS A 44 7.61 -6.32 5.12
N GLN A 45 8.13 -7.54 5.00
CA GLN A 45 9.51 -7.89 5.33
C GLN A 45 10.54 -7.12 4.48
N ASP A 46 10.27 -6.97 3.19
CA ASP A 46 11.14 -6.28 2.24
C ASP A 46 10.96 -4.75 2.27
N GLY A 47 10.11 -4.21 3.14
CA GLY A 47 9.91 -2.78 3.32
C GLY A 47 9.07 -2.10 2.24
N GLY A 48 8.32 -2.86 1.42
CA GLY A 48 7.45 -2.31 0.38
C GLY A 48 6.34 -1.41 0.93
N ILE A 49 5.74 -1.75 2.07
CA ILE A 49 4.72 -0.91 2.73
C ILE A 49 5.36 0.40 3.21
N LYS A 50 6.52 0.32 3.87
CA LYS A 50 7.28 1.50 4.31
C LYS A 50 7.69 2.40 3.14
N ALA A 51 8.08 1.81 2.01
CA ALA A 51 8.43 2.56 0.80
C ALA A 51 7.23 3.35 0.24
N LEU A 52 6.02 2.77 0.22
CA LEU A 52 4.81 3.50 -0.17
C LEU A 52 4.54 4.69 0.78
N LEU A 53 4.67 4.49 2.09
CA LEU A 53 4.48 5.55 3.08
C LEU A 53 5.56 6.63 3.01
N GLY A 54 6.81 6.27 2.67
CA GLY A 54 7.89 7.22 2.46
C GLY A 54 7.65 8.08 1.21
N MET A 55 7.33 7.46 0.07
CA MET A 55 7.04 8.17 -1.18
C MET A 55 5.84 9.11 -1.06
N PHE A 56 4.90 8.84 -0.16
CA PHE A 56 3.80 9.75 0.12
C PHE A 56 4.28 11.16 0.55
N GLN A 57 5.36 11.23 1.34
CA GLN A 57 5.86 12.48 1.91
C GLN A 57 6.35 13.47 0.83
N THR A 58 6.55 13.00 -0.40
CA THR A 58 6.94 13.83 -1.55
C THR A 58 5.80 14.69 -2.08
N GLY A 59 4.54 14.37 -1.74
CA GLY A 59 3.38 15.17 -2.12
C GLY A 59 2.94 15.05 -3.59
N HIS A 60 3.60 14.21 -4.40
CA HIS A 60 3.25 14.08 -5.81
C HIS A 60 1.91 13.35 -6.02
N THR A 61 0.90 14.06 -6.53
CA THR A 61 -0.47 13.56 -6.69
C THR A 61 -0.56 12.21 -7.41
N ASP A 62 0.19 12.02 -8.48
CA ASP A 62 0.18 10.77 -9.26
C ASP A 62 0.80 9.59 -8.50
N VAL A 63 1.82 9.86 -7.69
CA VAL A 63 2.45 8.86 -6.81
C VAL A 63 1.46 8.47 -5.70
N ILE A 64 0.81 9.47 -5.09
CA ILE A 64 -0.20 9.27 -4.05
C ILE A 64 -1.38 8.45 -4.58
N ALA A 65 -1.83 8.67 -5.81
CA ALA A 65 -2.88 7.87 -6.43
C ALA A 65 -2.50 6.36 -6.49
N GLN A 66 -1.25 6.06 -6.83
CA GLN A 66 -0.74 4.67 -6.83
C GLN A 66 -0.65 4.09 -5.42
N ILE A 67 -0.18 4.89 -4.44
CA ILE A 67 -0.11 4.48 -3.04
C ILE A 67 -1.51 4.15 -2.52
N ALA A 68 -2.48 5.06 -2.70
CA ALA A 68 -3.86 4.85 -2.28
C ALA A 68 -4.46 3.58 -2.90
N ARG A 69 -4.23 3.36 -4.20
CA ARG A 69 -4.64 2.14 -4.90
C ARG A 69 -4.01 0.89 -4.28
N GLY A 70 -2.72 0.94 -3.97
CA GLY A 70 -1.99 -0.18 -3.35
C GLY A 70 -2.53 -0.53 -1.96
N LEU A 71 -2.81 0.47 -1.13
CA LEU A 71 -3.38 0.28 0.20
C LEU A 71 -4.80 -0.30 0.13
N ALA A 72 -5.63 0.19 -0.78
CA ALA A 72 -6.97 -0.35 -1.02
C ALA A 72 -6.93 -1.82 -1.44
N ASN A 73 -6.03 -2.17 -2.38
CA ASN A 73 -5.83 -3.54 -2.84
C ASN A 73 -5.40 -4.46 -1.69
N PHE A 74 -4.44 -4.00 -0.87
CA PHE A 74 -3.94 -4.76 0.26
C PHE A 74 -5.05 -5.03 1.28
N ALA A 75 -5.75 -3.97 1.73
CA ALA A 75 -6.82 -4.07 2.71
C ALA A 75 -7.97 -4.99 2.22
N LYS A 76 -8.36 -4.85 0.95
CA LYS A 76 -9.38 -5.70 0.31
C LYS A 76 -8.96 -7.17 0.29
N CYS A 77 -7.72 -7.45 -0.11
CA CYS A 77 -7.22 -8.81 -0.22
C CYS A 77 -7.11 -9.46 1.15
N GLU A 78 -6.59 -8.73 2.14
CA GLU A 78 -6.47 -9.23 3.51
C GLU A 78 -7.84 -9.50 4.14
N SER A 79 -8.82 -8.61 3.93
CA SER A 79 -10.19 -8.79 4.43
C SER A 79 -10.88 -10.04 3.87
N ARG A 80 -10.65 -10.36 2.59
CA ARG A 80 -11.15 -11.61 1.98
C ARG A 80 -10.58 -12.84 2.66
N VAL A 81 -9.27 -12.85 2.92
CA VAL A 81 -8.58 -13.97 3.57
C VAL A 81 -9.04 -14.15 5.01
N ILE A 82 -9.23 -13.06 5.75
CA ILE A 82 -9.74 -13.07 7.12
C ILE A 82 -11.18 -13.59 7.16
N SER A 83 -12.05 -13.08 6.28
CA SER A 83 -13.46 -13.50 6.18
C SER A 83 -13.61 -14.98 5.83
N GLN A 84 -12.67 -15.54 5.07
CA GLN A 84 -12.63 -16.98 4.73
C GLN A 84 -12.03 -17.86 5.84
N GLY A 85 -11.61 -17.28 6.96
CA GLY A 85 -11.00 -18.00 8.09
C GLY A 85 -9.56 -18.46 7.85
N HIS A 86 -8.94 -18.08 6.72
CA HIS A 86 -7.57 -18.47 6.37
C HIS A 86 -6.49 -17.69 7.14
N LYS A 87 -6.85 -16.57 7.78
CA LYS A 87 -5.95 -15.76 8.60
C LYS A 87 -6.68 -15.21 9.82
N LYS A 88 -6.07 -15.30 11.00
CA LYS A 88 -6.54 -14.68 12.25
C LYS A 88 -5.58 -13.55 12.63
N GLY A 89 -6.11 -12.39 13.01
CA GLY A 89 -5.33 -11.24 13.48
C GLY A 89 -5.72 -9.92 12.82
N ARG A 90 -5.14 -8.82 13.32
CA ARG A 90 -5.34 -7.47 12.77
C ARG A 90 -4.61 -7.31 11.43
N SER A 91 -5.10 -6.39 10.62
CA SER A 91 -4.45 -6.06 9.34
C SER A 91 -3.00 -5.60 9.54
N LEU A 92 -2.09 -6.09 8.68
CA LEU A 92 -0.69 -5.65 8.68
C LEU A 92 -0.55 -4.14 8.42
N LEU A 93 -1.51 -3.52 7.74
CA LEU A 93 -1.54 -2.07 7.53
C LEU A 93 -1.82 -1.30 8.84
N ILE A 94 -2.63 -1.88 9.73
CA ILE A 94 -2.92 -1.25 11.04
C ILE A 94 -1.65 -1.26 11.89
N GLU A 95 -0.88 -2.34 11.86
CA GLU A 95 0.39 -2.46 12.60
C GLU A 95 1.44 -1.44 12.14
N ASP A 96 1.47 -1.11 10.84
CA ASP A 96 2.45 -0.18 10.26
C ASP A 96 2.00 1.30 10.33
N GLY A 97 0.95 1.62 11.10
CA GLY A 97 0.49 3.01 11.31
C GLY A 97 -0.24 3.63 10.11
N VAL A 98 -0.60 2.82 9.11
CA VAL A 98 -1.29 3.27 7.88
C VAL A 98 -2.67 3.85 8.19
N LEU A 99 -3.32 3.39 9.27
CA LEU A 99 -4.65 3.87 9.65
C LEU A 99 -4.65 5.36 10.01
N SER A 100 -3.70 5.80 10.84
CA SER A 100 -3.52 7.22 11.17
C SER A 100 -3.26 8.05 9.92
N TRP A 101 -2.53 7.50 8.95
CA TRP A 101 -2.27 8.12 7.66
C TRP A 101 -3.55 8.24 6.80
N ILE A 102 -4.36 7.19 6.69
CA ILE A 102 -5.64 7.18 5.96
C ILE A 102 -6.57 8.28 6.51
N MET A 103 -6.66 8.37 7.84
CA MET A 103 -7.55 9.32 8.51
C MET A 103 -7.14 10.78 8.25
N ALA A 104 -5.84 11.08 8.39
CA ALA A 104 -5.34 12.44 8.23
C ALA A 104 -5.53 13.01 6.81
N ASN A 105 -5.66 12.15 5.79
CA ASN A 105 -5.63 12.58 4.40
C ASN A 105 -6.90 12.29 3.60
N SER A 106 -7.93 11.74 4.24
CA SER A 106 -9.20 11.36 3.60
C SER A 106 -9.87 12.49 2.82
N THR A 107 -9.73 13.76 3.23
CA THR A 107 -10.36 14.91 2.58
C THR A 107 -9.45 15.72 1.66
N MET A 108 -8.13 15.45 1.67
CA MET A 108 -7.13 16.31 1.02
C MET A 108 -6.91 16.01 -0.47
N PHE A 109 -7.42 14.88 -0.98
CA PHE A 109 -7.13 14.42 -2.34
C PHE A 109 -8.32 14.48 -3.31
N PRO A 110 -8.03 14.45 -4.63
CA PRO A 110 -9.07 14.37 -5.66
C PRO A 110 -10.00 13.16 -5.46
N PRO A 111 -11.24 13.23 -5.98
CA PRO A 111 -12.25 12.17 -5.76
C PRO A 111 -11.79 10.76 -6.14
N SER A 112 -10.95 10.61 -7.19
CA SER A 112 -10.42 9.31 -7.62
C SER A 112 -9.50 8.68 -6.57
N THR A 113 -8.53 9.44 -6.06
CA THR A 113 -7.60 9.01 -5.00
C THR A 113 -8.34 8.79 -3.68
N ARG A 114 -9.26 9.71 -3.34
CA ARG A 114 -10.07 9.62 -2.13
C ARG A 114 -10.87 8.32 -2.08
N ARG A 115 -11.48 7.91 -3.19
CA ARG A 115 -12.24 6.65 -3.27
C ARG A 115 -11.39 5.44 -2.91
N HIS A 116 -10.12 5.41 -3.31
CA HIS A 116 -9.22 4.32 -2.90
C HIS A 116 -8.93 4.33 -1.40
N ILE A 117 -8.71 5.51 -0.82
CA ILE A 117 -8.48 5.67 0.63
C ILE A 117 -9.71 5.24 1.43
N GLU A 118 -10.91 5.67 1.02
CA GLU A 118 -12.18 5.26 1.63
C GLU A 118 -12.41 3.75 1.52
N LEU A 119 -12.15 3.15 0.36
CA LEU A 119 -12.23 1.69 0.19
C LEU A 119 -11.25 0.95 1.10
N ALA A 120 -10.02 1.44 1.24
CA ALA A 120 -9.06 0.86 2.18
C ALA A 120 -9.62 0.91 3.62
N PHE A 121 -10.17 2.06 4.03
CA PHE A 121 -10.79 2.23 5.34
C PHE A 121 -11.95 1.25 5.57
N CYS A 122 -12.87 1.12 4.61
CA CYS A 122 -13.99 0.19 4.71
C CYS A 122 -13.53 -1.26 4.92
N HIS A 123 -12.50 -1.71 4.21
CA HIS A 123 -11.97 -3.06 4.36
C HIS A 123 -11.19 -3.26 5.66
N LEU A 124 -10.50 -2.23 6.15
CA LEU A 124 -9.82 -2.30 7.44
C LEU A 124 -10.80 -2.34 8.61
N ALA A 125 -11.95 -1.67 8.51
CA ALA A 125 -12.99 -1.69 9.54
C ALA A 125 -13.75 -3.04 9.62
N GLN A 126 -13.63 -3.89 8.60
CA GLN A 126 -14.23 -5.22 8.55
C GLN A 126 -13.37 -6.32 9.21
N ASN A 127 -12.13 -5.98 9.61
CA ASN A 127 -11.13 -6.90 10.15
C ASN A 127 -10.88 -6.65 11.64
#